data_AF-D5VE37-F1
#
_entry.id   AF-D5VE37-F1
#
_cell.length_a   1.000
_cell.length_b   1.000
_cell.length_c   1.000
_cell.angle_alpha   90.00
_cell.angle_beta   90.00
_cell.angle_gamma   90.00
#
_symmetry.space_group_name_H-M   'P 1'
#
loop_
_entity.id
_entity.type
_entity.pdbx_description
1 polymer ?
#
loop_
_entity_poly.entity_id
_entity_poly.type
_entity_poly.pdbx_seq_one_letter_code
_entity_poly.pdbx_strand_id
1 'polypeptide(L)'
;MSPHPGPIFDTDAWRERMDERWFDTGVAIAEKGDVDLVAIEDEKVTAHVTGSVGDLYVVELRAPAGEGTCTCPGFEKFGACKHQAAVVAAANGADLGKVRDRMARLRDGLAVDSKEALIERLAELARLQPAVLAALEGRS
;
A
#
# COMPACT_ATOMS: atom_id res chain seq x y z
N MET A 1 9.47 4.17 27.64
CA MET A 1 8.85 3.19 26.73
C MET A 1 7.61 3.87 26.17
N SER A 2 7.65 4.34 24.93
CA SER A 2 6.46 4.94 24.31
C SER A 2 5.40 3.86 24.17
N PRO A 3 4.13 4.12 24.51
CA PRO A 3 3.06 3.16 24.27
C PRO A 3 3.03 2.94 22.75
N HIS A 4 3.09 1.68 22.30
CA HIS A 4 2.61 1.39 20.96
C HIS A 4 1.17 1.93 20.91
N PRO A 5 0.86 2.92 20.06
CA PRO A 5 -0.53 3.22 19.80
C PRO A 5 -1.17 1.89 19.36
N GLY A 6 -2.38 1.63 19.82
CA GLY A 6 -3.10 0.40 19.49
C GLY A 6 -3.19 0.17 17.98
N PRO A 7 -3.70 -1.00 17.55
CA PRO A 7 -3.81 -1.34 16.13
C PRO A 7 -4.50 -0.20 15.36
N ILE A 8 -3.95 0.15 14.19
CA ILE A 8 -4.52 1.20 13.34
C ILE A 8 -5.82 0.74 12.66
N PHE A 9 -5.96 -0.57 12.41
CA PHE A 9 -7.17 -1.17 11.87
C PHE A 9 -7.91 -2.01 12.90
N ASP A 10 -9.24 -1.99 12.82
CA ASP A 10 -10.12 -2.94 13.48
C ASP A 10 -10.07 -4.28 12.73
N THR A 11 -9.25 -5.20 13.24
CA THR A 11 -9.02 -6.51 12.63
C THR A 11 -10.30 -7.33 12.47
N ASP A 12 -11.21 -7.26 13.44
CA ASP A 12 -12.43 -8.07 13.45
C ASP A 12 -13.42 -7.57 12.40
N ALA A 13 -13.61 -6.25 12.32
CA ALA A 13 -14.46 -5.64 11.29
C ALA A 13 -13.95 -5.91 9.85
N TRP A 14 -12.64 -6.12 9.66
CA TRP A 14 -12.08 -6.54 8.38
C TRP A 14 -12.22 -8.05 8.13
N ARG A 15 -12.10 -8.87 9.17
CA ARG A 15 -12.28 -10.33 9.10
C ARG A 15 -13.70 -10.69 8.64
N GLU A 16 -14.72 -9.99 9.14
CA GLU A 16 -16.13 -10.25 8.81
C GLU A 16 -16.49 -10.01 7.33
N ARG A 17 -15.62 -9.35 6.55
CA ARG A 17 -15.88 -9.02 5.13
C ARG A 17 -15.57 -10.14 4.16
N MET A 18 -14.91 -11.21 4.61
CA MET A 18 -14.41 -12.27 3.74
C MET A 18 -14.45 -13.65 4.41
N ASP A 19 -14.29 -14.71 3.61
CA ASP A 19 -14.11 -16.07 4.12
C ASP A 19 -12.90 -16.12 5.05
N GLU A 20 -13.02 -16.82 6.18
CA GLU A 20 -11.98 -16.94 7.19
C GLU A 20 -10.64 -17.40 6.59
N ARG A 21 -10.67 -18.33 5.63
CA ARG A 21 -9.46 -18.82 4.96
C ARG A 21 -8.79 -17.74 4.12
N TRP A 22 -9.55 -16.81 3.55
CA TRP A 22 -8.99 -15.68 2.81
C TRP A 22 -8.32 -14.69 3.75
N PHE A 23 -8.91 -14.45 4.91
CA PHE A 23 -8.31 -13.61 5.93
C PHE A 23 -6.99 -14.22 6.43
N ASP A 24 -7.01 -15.49 6.81
CA ASP A 24 -5.83 -16.20 7.31
C ASP A 24 -4.73 -16.30 6.24
N THR A 25 -5.10 -16.46 4.97
CA THR A 25 -4.13 -16.37 3.86
C THR A 25 -3.51 -14.97 3.79
N GLY A 26 -4.29 -13.91 4.00
CA GLY A 26 -3.78 -12.54 4.07
C GLY A 26 -2.79 -12.34 5.21
N VAL A 27 -3.10 -12.85 6.39
CA VAL A 27 -2.18 -12.84 7.55
C VAL A 27 -0.87 -13.54 7.20
N ALA A 28 -0.92 -14.72 6.58
CA ALA A 28 0.28 -15.45 6.15
C ALA A 28 1.13 -14.68 5.12
N ILE A 29 0.51 -13.91 4.21
CA ILE A 29 1.21 -13.02 3.27
C ILE A 29 1.97 -11.93 4.03
N ALA A 30 1.34 -11.32 5.05
CA ALA A 30 1.98 -10.31 5.89
C ALA A 30 3.16 -10.89 6.69
N GLU A 31 2.97 -12.05 7.32
CA GLU A 31 4.01 -12.74 8.10
C GLU A 31 5.22 -13.15 7.26
N LYS A 32 4.99 -13.49 5.98
CA LYS A 32 6.05 -13.78 5.01
C LYS A 32 6.85 -12.55 4.59
N GLY A 33 6.36 -11.34 4.88
CA GLY A 33 6.99 -10.07 4.49
C GLY A 33 6.66 -9.64 3.06
N ASP A 34 5.59 -10.17 2.46
CA ASP A 34 5.17 -9.85 1.10
C ASP A 34 4.32 -8.56 1.02
N VAL A 35 4.35 -7.73 2.06
CA VAL A 35 3.64 -6.43 2.16
C VAL A 35 4.65 -5.31 2.36
N ASP A 36 4.70 -4.37 1.41
CA ASP A 36 5.44 -3.11 1.55
C ASP A 36 4.46 -1.98 1.88
N LEU A 37 4.51 -1.47 3.11
CA LEU A 37 3.72 -0.29 3.51
C LEU A 37 4.36 0.98 2.93
N VAL A 38 3.65 1.64 2.01
CA VAL A 38 4.17 2.75 1.22
C VAL A 38 3.89 4.09 1.89
N ALA A 39 2.64 4.31 2.31
CA ALA A 39 2.20 5.60 2.84
C ALA A 39 1.08 5.43 3.88
N ILE A 40 1.04 6.36 4.84
CA ILE A 40 -0.07 6.53 5.78
C ILE A 40 -0.36 8.03 5.88
N GLU A 41 -1.47 8.46 5.31
CA GLU A 41 -1.86 9.87 5.19
C GLU A 41 -3.38 9.99 5.44
N ASP A 42 -3.82 10.87 6.36
CA ASP A 42 -5.24 11.10 6.65
C ASP A 42 -6.09 9.82 6.79
N GLU A 43 -5.57 8.87 7.59
CA GLU A 43 -6.14 7.54 7.86
C GLU A 43 -6.16 6.58 6.66
N LYS A 44 -5.67 6.99 5.49
CA LYS A 44 -5.46 6.15 4.33
C LYS A 44 -4.11 5.46 4.42
N VAL A 45 -4.11 4.13 4.31
CA VAL A 45 -2.91 3.30 4.22
C VAL A 45 -2.79 2.78 2.79
N THR A 46 -1.68 3.09 2.12
CA THR A 46 -1.34 2.54 0.81
C THR A 46 -0.20 1.55 0.96
N ALA A 47 -0.36 0.38 0.36
CA ALA A 47 0.64 -0.68 0.40
C ALA A 47 0.75 -1.38 -0.96
N HIS A 48 1.92 -1.94 -1.22
CA HIS A 48 2.13 -2.89 -2.29
C HIS A 48 2.17 -4.29 -1.70
N VAL A 49 1.43 -5.22 -2.31
CA VAL A 49 1.34 -6.60 -1.85
C VAL A 49 1.75 -7.53 -2.97
N THR A 50 2.75 -8.36 -2.73
CA THR A 50 3.16 -9.42 -3.66
C THR A 50 2.20 -10.60 -3.51
N GLY A 51 1.44 -10.87 -4.58
CA GLY A 51 0.51 -11.98 -4.65
C GLY A 51 1.22 -13.34 -4.69
N SER A 52 0.45 -14.40 -4.48
CA SER A 52 0.96 -15.78 -4.41
C SER A 52 1.63 -16.29 -5.70
N VAL A 53 1.41 -15.62 -6.84
CA VAL A 53 2.03 -15.93 -8.13
C VAL A 53 3.13 -14.94 -8.54
N GLY A 54 3.50 -14.01 -7.64
CA GLY A 54 4.55 -13.02 -7.84
C GLY A 54 4.08 -11.66 -8.38
N ASP A 55 2.81 -11.53 -8.75
CA ASP A 55 2.24 -10.25 -9.20
C ASP A 55 2.22 -9.21 -8.08
N LEU A 56 2.47 -7.94 -8.40
CA LEU A 56 2.37 -6.83 -7.46
C LEU A 56 1.00 -6.17 -7.55
N TYR A 57 0.31 -6.06 -6.40
CA TYR A 57 -0.97 -5.37 -6.30
C TYR A 57 -0.86 -4.14 -5.40
N VAL A 58 -1.55 -3.06 -5.78
CA VAL A 58 -1.68 -1.87 -4.94
C VAL A 58 -2.95 -2.01 -4.12
N VAL A 59 -2.83 -1.81 -2.82
CA VAL A 59 -3.93 -1.87 -1.86
C VAL A 59 -4.03 -0.52 -1.15
N GLU A 60 -5.24 0.02 -1.08
CA GLU A 60 -5.52 1.25 -0.34
C GLU A 60 -6.65 1.00 0.65
N LEU A 61 -6.42 1.22 1.93
CA LEU A 61 -7.42 1.01 2.99
C LEU A 61 -7.59 2.28 3.81
N ARG A 62 -8.82 2.57 4.24
CA ARG A 62 -9.10 3.61 5.24
C ARG A 62 -9.27 2.98 6.62
N ALA A 63 -8.52 3.46 7.59
CA ALA A 63 -8.60 3.04 8.99
C ALA A 63 -9.79 3.71 9.72
N PRO A 64 -10.26 3.16 10.86
CA PRO A 64 -9.90 1.84 11.38
C PRO A 64 -10.69 0.69 10.71
N ALA A 65 -11.88 0.96 10.17
CA ALA A 65 -12.73 -0.01 9.50
C ALA A 65 -13.42 0.61 8.26
N GLY A 66 -12.72 1.50 7.55
CA GLY A 66 -13.26 2.19 6.39
C GLY A 66 -13.29 1.34 5.13
N GLU A 67 -13.47 2.02 4.00
CA GLU A 67 -13.44 1.41 2.66
C GLU A 67 -12.01 0.99 2.28
N GLY A 68 -11.90 0.15 1.25
CA GLY A 68 -10.62 -0.12 0.65
C GLY A 68 -10.72 -0.65 -0.78
N THR A 69 -9.64 -0.51 -1.51
CA THR A 69 -9.48 -0.98 -2.88
C THR A 69 -8.25 -1.87 -3.00
N CYS A 70 -8.28 -2.75 -3.99
CA CYS A 70 -7.11 -3.51 -4.40
C CYS A 70 -7.12 -3.67 -5.91
N THR A 71 -5.95 -3.57 -6.56
CA THR A 71 -5.83 -3.76 -8.01
C THR A 71 -5.87 -5.23 -8.44
N CYS A 72 -6.07 -6.18 -7.52
CA CYS A 72 -6.11 -7.59 -7.87
C CYS A 72 -7.48 -7.99 -8.48
N PRO A 73 -7.51 -9.00 -9.37
CA PRO A 73 -8.76 -9.49 -9.97
C PRO A 73 -9.78 -9.99 -8.95
N GLY A 74 -9.32 -10.48 -7.79
CA GLY A 74 -10.20 -10.93 -6.72
C GLY A 74 -11.05 -9.80 -6.14
N PHE A 75 -10.47 -8.60 -5.99
CA PHE A 75 -11.21 -7.45 -5.48
C PHE A 75 -12.24 -6.96 -6.51
N GLU A 76 -11.87 -6.86 -7.78
CA GLU A 76 -12.83 -6.49 -8.84
C GLU A 76 -14.05 -7.41 -8.87
N LYS A 77 -13.84 -8.71 -8.62
CA LYS A 77 -14.91 -9.71 -8.64
C LYS A 77 -15.75 -9.75 -7.36
N PHE A 78 -15.15 -9.54 -6.19
CA PHE A 78 -15.79 -9.85 -4.91
C PHE A 78 -15.90 -8.66 -3.95
N GLY A 79 -15.26 -7.53 -4.24
CA GLY A 79 -15.20 -6.36 -3.34
C GLY A 79 -14.37 -6.55 -2.07
N ALA A 80 -13.86 -7.77 -1.83
CA ALA A 80 -12.98 -8.10 -0.73
C ALA A 80 -11.92 -9.12 -1.17
N CYS A 81 -10.69 -9.01 -0.66
CA CYS A 81 -9.64 -9.98 -0.96
C CYS A 81 -8.61 -10.15 0.16
N LYS A 82 -7.87 -11.26 0.11
CA LYS A 82 -6.77 -11.58 1.03
C LYS A 82 -5.67 -10.50 1.12
N HIS A 83 -5.44 -9.72 0.07
CA HIS A 83 -4.43 -8.65 0.12
C HIS A 83 -4.84 -7.50 1.06
N GLN A 84 -6.14 -7.23 1.20
CA GLN A 84 -6.62 -6.26 2.20
C GLN A 84 -6.36 -6.78 3.61
N ALA A 85 -6.63 -8.05 3.88
CA ALA A 85 -6.29 -8.68 5.15
C ALA A 85 -4.77 -8.66 5.43
N ALA A 86 -3.94 -8.85 4.40
CA ALA A 86 -2.48 -8.73 4.51
C ALA A 86 -2.04 -7.32 4.93
N VAL A 87 -2.63 -6.27 4.35
CA VAL A 87 -2.33 -4.88 4.74
C VAL A 87 -2.81 -4.58 6.16
N VAL A 88 -3.99 -5.05 6.56
CA VAL A 88 -4.49 -4.91 7.94
C VAL A 88 -3.51 -5.54 8.93
N ALA A 89 -3.11 -6.79 8.69
CA ALA A 89 -2.19 -7.50 9.56
C ALA A 89 -0.81 -6.83 9.61
N ALA A 90 -0.24 -6.48 8.44
CA ALA A 90 1.06 -5.82 8.36
C ALA A 90 1.08 -4.45 9.04
N ALA A 91 0.05 -3.61 8.81
CA ALA A 91 -0.04 -2.29 9.41
C ALA A 91 -0.22 -2.36 10.92
N ASN A 92 -1.04 -3.28 11.44
CA ASN A 92 -1.22 -3.44 12.88
C ASN A 92 0.04 -3.95 13.60
N GLY A 93 0.94 -4.65 12.88
CA GLY A 93 2.22 -5.11 13.41
C GLY A 93 3.42 -4.18 13.15
N ALA A 94 3.24 -3.07 12.43
CA ALA A 94 4.33 -2.22 11.97
C ALA A 94 4.64 -1.03 12.89
N ASP A 95 5.89 -0.56 12.83
CA ASP A 95 6.27 0.77 13.33
C ASP A 95 5.77 1.86 12.36
N LEU A 96 4.54 2.32 12.61
CA LEU A 96 3.85 3.28 11.75
C LEU A 96 4.57 4.62 11.62
N GLY A 97 5.42 4.99 12.58
CA GLY A 97 6.22 6.23 12.50
C GLY A 97 7.14 6.21 11.28
N LYS A 98 7.84 5.09 11.06
CA LYS A 98 8.76 4.94 9.91
C LYS A 98 8.04 5.01 8.57
N VAL A 99 6.82 4.47 8.51
CA VAL A 99 5.99 4.47 7.30
C VAL A 99 5.45 5.86 6.99
N ARG A 100 4.91 6.57 8.00
CA ARG A 100 4.43 7.95 7.87
C ARG A 100 5.51 8.89 7.33
N ASP A 101 6.73 8.72 7.82
CA ASP A 101 7.86 9.57 7.40
C ASP A 101 8.41 9.21 6.01
N ARG A 102 8.07 8.04 5.45
CA ARG A 102 8.66 7.54 4.19
C ARG A 102 8.39 8.49 3.03
N MET A 103 7.14 8.89 2.84
CA MET A 103 6.75 9.79 1.76
C MET A 103 7.20 11.22 2.01
N ALA A 104 7.22 11.67 3.27
CA ALA A 104 7.79 12.98 3.63
C ALA A 104 9.27 13.06 3.24
N ARG A 105 10.09 12.08 3.64
CA ARG A 105 11.51 12.01 3.26
C ARG A 105 11.73 11.96 1.75
N LEU A 106 10.88 11.22 1.03
CA LEU A 106 10.94 11.18 -0.43
C LEU A 106 10.68 12.57 -1.02
N ARG A 107 9.62 13.26 -0.57
CA ARG A 107 9.27 14.60 -1.04
C ARG A 107 10.36 15.62 -0.68
N ASP A 108 10.90 15.58 0.53
CA ASP A 108 11.99 16.45 0.96
C ASP A 108 13.24 16.27 0.10
N GLY A 109 13.60 15.02 -0.21
CA GLY A 109 14.73 14.72 -1.10
C GLY A 109 14.51 15.24 -2.52
N LEU A 110 13.27 15.13 -3.05
CA LEU A 110 12.91 15.66 -4.36
C LEU A 110 12.84 17.19 -4.38
N ALA A 111 12.53 17.84 -3.26
CA ALA A 111 12.43 19.29 -3.17
C ALA A 111 13.78 20.02 -3.28
N VAL A 112 14.90 19.29 -3.12
CA VAL A 112 16.26 19.82 -3.32
C VAL A 112 16.61 19.94 -4.80
N ASP A 113 15.99 19.13 -5.66
CA ASP A 113 16.27 19.13 -7.09
C ASP A 113 15.64 20.36 -7.77
N SER A 114 16.32 20.90 -8.79
CA SER A 114 15.70 21.91 -9.65
C SER A 114 14.55 21.29 -10.44
N LYS A 115 13.64 22.14 -10.95
CA LYS A 115 12.55 21.68 -11.82
C LYS A 115 13.08 20.90 -13.03
N GLU A 116 14.17 21.36 -13.64
CA GLU A 116 14.80 20.72 -14.79
C GLU A 116 15.35 19.33 -14.42
N ALA A 117 16.00 19.21 -13.26
CA ALA A 117 16.50 17.91 -12.78
C ALA A 117 15.36 16.91 -12.52
N LEU A 118 14.24 17.37 -11.96
CA LEU A 118 13.05 16.54 -11.76
C LEU A 118 12.42 16.08 -13.07
N ILE A 119 12.37 16.95 -14.09
CA ILE A 119 11.87 16.61 -15.43
C ILE A 119 12.73 15.50 -16.05
N GLU A 120 14.05 15.66 -16.04
CA GLU A 120 14.97 14.66 -16.60
C GLU A 120 14.86 13.32 -15.87
N ARG A 121 14.72 13.34 -14.54
CA ARG A 121 14.53 12.12 -13.76
C ARG A 121 13.21 11.40 -14.08
N LEU A 122 12.12 12.15 -14.28
CA LEU A 122 10.84 11.57 -14.70
C LEU A 122 10.91 11.01 -16.11
N ALA A 123 11.61 11.70 -17.03
CA ALA A 123 11.83 11.22 -18.39
C ALA A 123 12.66 9.92 -18.41
N GLU A 124 13.68 9.81 -17.55
CA GLU A 124 14.45 8.58 -17.39
C GLU A 124 13.60 7.44 -16.82
N LEU A 125 12.78 7.70 -15.80
CA LEU A 125 11.85 6.70 -15.28
C LEU A 125 10.85 6.23 -16.35
N ALA A 126 10.31 7.14 -17.15
CA ALA A 126 9.40 6.82 -18.25
C ALA A 126 10.08 5.99 -19.34
N ARG A 127 11.35 6.28 -19.66
CA ARG A 127 12.16 5.50 -20.61
C ARG A 127 12.33 4.04 -20.17
N LEU A 128 12.49 3.81 -18.87
CA LEU A 128 12.72 2.48 -18.31
C LEU A 128 11.42 1.74 -17.93
N GLN A 129 10.34 2.45 -17.69
CA GLN A 129 9.09 1.90 -17.15
C GLN A 129 7.90 2.30 -18.03
N PRO A 130 7.38 1.38 -18.87
CA PRO A 130 6.26 1.67 -19.77
C PRO A 130 5.01 2.20 -19.06
N ALA A 131 4.72 1.72 -17.84
CA ALA A 131 3.59 2.20 -17.05
C ALA A 131 3.76 3.67 -16.63
N VAL A 132 5.00 4.11 -16.33
CA VAL A 132 5.29 5.51 -16.02
C VAL A 132 5.11 6.36 -17.27
N LEU A 133 5.65 5.95 -18.41
CA LEU A 133 5.46 6.67 -19.68
C LEU A 133 3.98 6.88 -20.02
N ALA A 134 3.20 5.80 -20.01
CA ALA A 134 1.76 5.87 -20.28
C ALA A 134 1.02 6.82 -19.32
N ALA A 135 1.39 6.80 -18.03
CA ALA A 135 0.79 7.68 -17.02
C ALA A 135 1.19 9.16 -17.19
N LEU A 136 2.39 9.45 -17.72
CA LEU A 136 2.83 10.82 -18.00
C LEU A 136 2.18 11.38 -19.28
N GLU A 137 2.03 10.56 -20.33
CA GLU A 137 1.46 10.95 -21.62
C GLU A 137 -0.07 11.04 -21.61
N GLY A 138 -0.75 10.18 -20.84
CA GLY A 138 -2.22 10.14 -20.73
C GLY A 138 -2.86 11.31 -19.97
N ARG A 139 -2.09 12.36 -19.64
CA ARG A 139 -2.56 13.57 -18.95
C ARG A 139 -2.87 14.75 -19.88
N SER A 140 -3.01 14.50 -21.18
CA SER A 140 -3.44 15.50 -22.18
C SER A 140 -4.95 15.68 -22.24
#